data_AF-A0A0R3UEW1-F1
#
_entry.id   AF-A0A0R3UEW1-F1
#
_cell.length_a   1.000
_cell.length_b   1.000
_cell.length_c   1.000
_cell.angle_alpha   90.00
_cell.angle_beta   90.00
_cell.angle_gamma   90.00
#
_symmetry.space_group_name_H-M   'P 1'
#
loop_
_entity.id
_entity.type
_entity.pdbx_description
1 polymer ?
#
loop_
_entity_poly.entity_id
_entity_poly.type
_entity_poly.pdbx_seq_one_letter_code
_entity_poly.pdbx_strand_id
1 'polypeptide(L)'
;MFTPAVVYLLFQRRLVRLVSATDSFSMVFNMPAKCVIFEDVSKYDGFESRNLTASEYIQMAGRAGRRGIDSTGTVIITARASVCYESSLKRMVVGQATELSSNFKVTHAMILNSYRGDLQTRPEELINRSYLFACGDQFERIWKQRAQRFQECLLATTMFEDDGVAAATVSSPKWKVSLSVASETDLYTLVRCQVYLPDSAAVATAAASSCCFTLHL
;
A
#
# COMPACT_ATOMS: atom_id res chain seq x y z
N MET A 1 -13.42 29.72 -25.46
CA MET A 1 -12.97 28.64 -24.57
C MET A 1 -13.79 27.40 -24.91
N PHE A 2 -13.19 26.40 -25.57
CA PHE A 2 -13.94 25.16 -25.88
C PHE A 2 -14.21 24.41 -24.58
N THR A 3 -15.46 24.00 -24.35
CA THR A 3 -15.78 23.17 -23.20
C THR A 3 -15.23 21.75 -23.40
N PRO A 4 -14.82 21.05 -22.34
CA PRO A 4 -14.30 19.67 -22.44
C PRO A 4 -15.25 18.71 -23.18
N ALA A 5 -16.57 18.96 -23.05
CA ALA A 5 -17.62 18.20 -23.73
C ALA A 5 -17.55 18.32 -25.26
N VAL A 6 -17.26 19.50 -25.81
CA VAL A 6 -17.16 19.70 -27.26
C VAL A 6 -15.93 18.98 -27.81
N VAL A 7 -14.79 19.04 -27.10
CA VAL A 7 -13.57 18.33 -27.48
C VAL A 7 -13.81 16.83 -27.52
N TYR A 8 -14.48 16.29 -26.49
CA TYR A 8 -14.86 14.87 -26.44
C TYR A 8 -15.72 14.46 -27.65
N LEU A 9 -16.74 15.25 -28.00
CA LEU A 9 -17.63 14.94 -29.12
C LEU A 9 -16.91 14.96 -30.47
N LEU A 10 -16.00 15.92 -30.68
CA LEU A 10 -15.17 15.99 -31.88
C LEU A 10 -14.18 14.82 -31.99
N PHE A 11 -13.63 14.38 -30.85
CA PHE A 11 -12.74 13.21 -30.79
C PHE A 11 -13.49 11.92 -31.12
N GLN A 12 -14.69 11.71 -30.55
CA GLN A 12 -15.51 10.54 -30.87
C GLN A 12 -15.88 10.46 -32.36
N ARG A 13 -16.14 11.61 -32.99
CA ARG A 13 -16.40 11.72 -34.43
C ARG A 13 -15.14 11.57 -35.30
N ARG A 14 -13.96 11.34 -34.71
CA ARG A 14 -12.66 11.19 -35.39
C ARG A 14 -12.24 12.42 -36.21
N LEU A 15 -12.75 13.61 -35.88
CA LEU A 15 -12.39 14.86 -36.55
C LEU A 15 -11.06 15.42 -36.02
N VAL A 16 -10.65 15.02 -34.82
CA VAL A 16 -9.42 15.44 -34.17
C VAL A 16 -8.46 14.27 -34.08
N ARG A 17 -7.21 14.48 -34.49
CA ARG A 17 -6.15 13.45 -34.46
C ARG A 17 -5.20 13.56 -33.27
N LEU A 18 -5.04 14.78 -32.73
CA LEU A 18 -4.16 15.07 -31.61
C LEU A 18 -4.92 15.95 -30.61
N VAL A 19 -4.87 15.56 -29.34
CA VAL A 19 -5.41 16.34 -28.23
C VAL A 19 -4.30 16.48 -27.21
N SER A 20 -3.97 17.72 -26.86
CA SER A 20 -3.18 18.01 -25.66
C SER A 20 -4.16 18.28 -24.52
N ALA A 21 -3.97 17.59 -23.41
CA ALA A 21 -4.86 17.68 -22.25
C ALA A 21 -4.09 17.48 -20.95
N THR A 22 -4.63 18.02 -19.86
CA THR A 22 -4.13 17.81 -18.51
C THR A 22 -4.61 16.47 -17.95
N ASP A 23 -4.01 16.06 -16.83
CA ASP A 23 -4.33 14.82 -16.09
C ASP A 23 -5.84 14.57 -15.92
N SER A 24 -6.59 15.61 -15.55
CA SER A 24 -8.01 15.56 -15.22
C SER A 24 -8.88 15.14 -16.42
N PHE A 25 -8.47 15.48 -17.64
CA PHE A 25 -9.22 15.13 -18.84
C PHE A 25 -9.25 13.61 -19.07
N SER A 26 -8.16 12.93 -18.76
CA SER A 26 -8.03 11.46 -18.91
C SER A 26 -8.90 10.68 -17.91
N MET A 27 -9.16 11.26 -16.75
CA MET A 27 -10.01 10.66 -15.71
C MET A 27 -11.50 10.80 -16.06
N VAL A 28 -11.90 12.00 -16.50
CA VAL A 28 -13.32 12.36 -16.68
C VAL A 28 -13.96 11.65 -17.87
N PHE A 29 -13.22 11.45 -18.96
CA PHE A 29 -13.79 10.97 -20.21
C PHE A 29 -13.27 9.59 -20.62
N ASN A 30 -14.16 8.73 -21.11
CA ASN A 30 -13.78 7.46 -21.69
C ASN A 30 -13.30 7.66 -23.15
N MET A 31 -12.10 8.19 -23.29
CA MET A 31 -11.50 8.54 -24.58
C MET A 31 -10.30 7.62 -24.89
N PRO A 32 -10.51 6.44 -25.50
CA PRO A 32 -9.41 5.57 -25.87
C PRO A 32 -8.64 6.15 -27.06
N ALA A 33 -7.33 6.32 -26.90
CA ALA A 33 -6.42 6.83 -27.92
C ALA A 33 -5.49 5.72 -28.40
N LYS A 34 -4.96 5.82 -29.62
CA LYS A 34 -3.96 4.84 -30.11
C LYS A 34 -2.65 4.92 -29.31
N CYS A 35 -2.23 6.15 -29.02
CA CYS A 35 -1.01 6.45 -28.29
C CYS A 35 -1.28 7.53 -27.23
N VAL A 36 -0.64 7.41 -26.08
CA VAL A 36 -0.61 8.44 -25.03
C VAL A 36 0.84 8.89 -24.85
N ILE A 37 1.07 10.20 -24.85
CA ILE A 37 2.40 10.80 -24.71
C ILE A 37 2.42 11.60 -23.41
N PHE A 38 3.36 11.28 -22.54
CA PHE A 38 3.68 12.06 -21.35
C PHE A 38 4.78 13.05 -21.71
N GLU A 39 4.47 14.35 -21.60
CA GLU A 39 5.46 15.42 -21.77
C GLU A 39 6.39 15.53 -20.55
N ASP A 40 5.85 15.29 -19.36
CA ASP A 40 6.58 15.25 -18.10
C ASP A 40 5.94 14.22 -17.14
N VAL A 41 6.73 13.76 -16.17
CA VAL A 41 6.32 12.80 -15.12
C VAL A 41 6.14 13.46 -13.76
N SER A 42 6.38 14.77 -13.66
CA SER A 42 6.11 15.58 -12.49
C SER A 42 4.77 16.31 -12.59
N LYS A 43 4.07 16.46 -11.46
CA LYS A 43 2.78 17.15 -11.34
C LYS A 43 2.82 18.08 -10.14
N TYR A 44 2.21 19.26 -10.31
CA TYR A 44 2.03 20.24 -9.24
C TYR A 44 0.67 20.07 -8.56
N ASP A 45 0.67 19.74 -7.27
CA ASP A 45 -0.55 19.51 -6.48
C ASP A 45 -1.08 20.78 -5.77
N GLY A 46 -0.57 21.96 -6.14
CA GLY A 46 -0.92 23.23 -5.50
C GLY A 46 0.08 23.67 -4.43
N PHE A 47 0.74 22.71 -3.78
CA PHE A 47 1.75 22.96 -2.74
C PHE A 47 3.17 22.62 -3.18
N GLU A 48 3.36 21.46 -3.81
CA GLU A 48 4.66 20.95 -4.21
C GLU A 48 4.56 20.29 -5.60
N SER A 49 5.67 20.32 -6.34
CA SER A 49 5.83 19.49 -7.53
C SER A 49 6.32 18.11 -7.11
N ARG A 50 5.50 17.09 -7.32
CA ARG A 50 5.82 15.69 -7.01
C ARG A 50 5.77 14.82 -8.25
N ASN A 51 6.41 13.66 -8.19
CA ASN A 51 6.25 12.64 -9.22
C ASN A 51 4.83 12.07 -9.22
N LEU A 52 4.36 11.66 -10.39
CA LEU A 52 3.11 10.93 -10.54
C LEU A 52 3.14 9.63 -9.75
N THR A 53 2.03 9.31 -9.08
CA THR A 53 1.85 8.00 -8.46
C THR A 53 1.63 6.92 -9.53
N ALA A 54 1.89 5.67 -9.17
CA ALA A 54 1.63 4.54 -10.06
C ALA A 54 0.16 4.48 -10.51
N SER A 55 -0.79 4.79 -9.61
CA SER A 55 -2.21 4.86 -9.96
C SER A 55 -2.53 5.93 -10.99
N GLU A 56 -2.04 7.15 -10.80
CA GLU A 56 -2.26 8.24 -11.75
C GLU A 56 -1.68 7.87 -13.13
N TYR A 57 -0.47 7.29 -13.15
CA TYR A 57 0.14 6.79 -14.37
C TYR A 57 -0.69 5.71 -15.04
N ILE A 58 -1.10 4.66 -14.31
CA ILE A 58 -1.90 3.55 -14.84
C ILE A 58 -3.24 4.06 -15.39
N GLN A 59 -3.89 5.02 -14.72
CA GLN A 59 -5.16 5.60 -15.19
C GLN A 59 -4.99 6.37 -16.50
N MET A 60 -3.91 7.16 -16.63
CA MET A 60 -3.60 7.91 -17.85
C MET A 60 -3.14 6.99 -19.00
N ALA A 61 -2.15 6.14 -18.72
CA ALA A 61 -1.57 5.21 -19.68
C ALA A 61 -2.57 4.15 -20.16
N GLY A 62 -3.51 3.75 -19.29
CA GLY A 62 -4.58 2.80 -19.62
C GLY A 62 -5.59 3.29 -20.67
N ARG A 63 -5.52 4.56 -21.08
CA ARG A 63 -6.28 5.10 -22.22
C ARG A 63 -5.63 4.78 -23.57
N ALA A 64 -4.38 4.29 -23.59
CA ALA A 64 -3.71 3.86 -24.81
C ALA A 64 -4.22 2.49 -25.30
N GLY A 65 -4.47 2.39 -26.59
CA GLY A 65 -5.00 1.20 -27.27
C GLY A 65 -6.53 1.21 -27.41
N ARG A 66 -7.02 1.21 -28.65
CA ARG A 66 -8.46 1.07 -28.92
C ARG A 66 -8.80 -0.41 -29.15
N ARG A 67 -9.63 -0.96 -28.25
CA ARG A 67 -10.10 -2.35 -28.33
C ARG A 67 -10.74 -2.62 -29.70
N GLY A 68 -10.30 -3.70 -30.36
CA GLY A 68 -10.83 -4.14 -31.66
C GLY A 68 -10.32 -3.39 -32.89
N ILE A 69 -9.49 -2.35 -32.73
CA ILE A 69 -8.91 -1.59 -33.85
C ILE A 69 -7.39 -1.65 -33.83
N ASP A 70 -6.78 -1.42 -32.65
CA ASP A 70 -5.33 -1.43 -32.49
C ASP A 70 -4.90 -2.76 -31.82
N SER A 71 -3.82 -3.37 -32.29
CA SER A 71 -3.26 -4.61 -31.72
C SER A 71 -2.60 -4.38 -30.35
N THR A 72 -1.98 -3.22 -30.17
CA THR A 72 -1.27 -2.81 -28.97
C THR A 72 -1.48 -1.32 -28.71
N GLY A 73 -1.58 -0.92 -27.43
CA GLY A 73 -1.51 0.48 -27.02
C GLY A 73 -0.07 0.94 -26.87
N THR A 74 0.27 2.13 -27.36
CA THR A 74 1.63 2.69 -27.21
C THR A 74 1.61 3.82 -26.20
N VAL A 75 2.57 3.82 -25.29
CA VAL A 75 2.76 4.89 -24.30
C VAL A 75 4.19 5.40 -24.43
N ILE A 76 4.35 6.72 -24.59
CA ILE A 76 5.65 7.36 -24.78
C ILE A 76 5.87 8.34 -23.64
N ILE A 77 7.01 8.26 -22.96
CA ILE A 77 7.43 9.23 -21.96
C ILE A 77 8.58 10.03 -22.54
N THR A 78 8.40 11.34 -22.61
CA THR A 78 9.43 12.25 -23.14
C THR A 78 10.43 12.53 -22.03
N ALA A 79 11.67 12.09 -22.21
CA ALA A 79 12.75 12.38 -21.26
C ALA A 79 13.30 13.79 -21.52
N ARG A 80 13.05 14.73 -20.60
CA ARG A 80 13.79 16.01 -20.55
C ARG A 80 15.04 15.85 -19.68
N ALA A 81 16.10 16.59 -20.01
CA ALA A 81 17.45 16.47 -19.44
C ALA A 81 17.54 16.61 -17.91
N SER A 82 16.51 17.18 -17.25
CA SER A 82 16.54 17.50 -15.82
C SER A 82 15.93 16.45 -14.90
N VAL A 83 15.25 15.41 -15.40
CA VAL A 83 14.56 14.47 -14.51
C VAL A 83 14.48 13.11 -15.17
N CYS A 84 15.17 12.12 -14.59
CA CYS A 84 14.67 10.76 -14.40
C CYS A 84 15.76 9.91 -13.73
N TYR A 85 15.67 9.77 -12.41
CA TYR A 85 16.30 8.63 -11.74
C TYR A 85 15.53 7.38 -12.16
N GLU A 86 16.23 6.41 -12.76
CA GLU A 86 15.68 5.12 -13.23
C GLU A 86 14.77 4.46 -12.18
N SER A 87 15.16 4.56 -10.91
CA SER A 87 14.43 4.02 -9.76
C SER A 87 13.04 4.63 -9.55
N SER A 88 12.85 5.92 -9.84
CA SER A 88 11.55 6.60 -9.70
C SER A 88 10.62 6.26 -10.87
N LEU A 89 11.13 6.22 -12.10
CA LEU A 89 10.37 5.77 -13.26
C LEU A 89 9.92 4.31 -13.11
N LYS A 90 10.83 3.43 -12.67
CA LYS A 90 10.51 2.01 -12.46
C LYS A 90 9.40 1.83 -11.43
N ARG A 91 9.45 2.61 -10.34
CA ARG A 91 8.38 2.62 -9.32
C ARG A 91 7.04 3.13 -9.87
N MET A 92 7.05 4.11 -10.77
CA MET A 92 5.82 4.63 -11.38
C MET A 92 5.21 3.62 -12.37
N VAL A 93 6.04 3.01 -13.23
CA VAL A 93 5.57 2.13 -14.32
C VAL A 93 5.20 0.73 -13.81
N VAL A 94 6.00 0.17 -12.89
CA VAL A 94 5.81 -1.20 -12.35
C VAL A 94 5.09 -1.19 -10.99
N GLY A 95 4.90 -0.01 -10.40
CA GLY A 95 4.27 0.12 -9.09
C GLY A 95 2.85 -0.41 -9.06
N GLN A 96 2.43 -0.85 -7.88
CA GLN A 96 1.04 -1.24 -7.65
C GLN A 96 0.15 -0.01 -7.55
N ALA A 97 -1.11 -0.17 -7.94
CA ALA A 97 -2.12 0.86 -7.74
C ALA A 97 -2.30 1.12 -6.22
N THR A 98 -2.40 2.39 -5.88
CA THR A 98 -2.77 2.92 -4.56
C THR A 98 -4.02 2.24 -4.03
N GLU A 99 -3.98 1.85 -2.77
CA GLU A 99 -5.13 1.30 -2.07
C GLU A 99 -6.25 2.33 -1.91
N LEU A 100 -7.49 1.85 -1.90
CA LEU A 100 -8.66 2.69 -1.68
C LEU A 100 -8.77 3.05 -0.19
N SER A 101 -8.53 4.31 0.14
CA SER A 101 -8.78 4.83 1.49
C SER A 101 -10.15 5.48 1.59
N SER A 102 -10.86 5.23 2.70
CA SER A 102 -12.11 5.93 3.00
C SER A 102 -11.84 7.42 3.27
N ASN A 103 -12.49 8.31 2.51
CA ASN A 103 -12.52 9.75 2.79
C ASN A 103 -13.80 10.19 3.52
N PHE A 104 -14.51 9.24 4.16
CA PHE A 104 -15.73 9.53 4.89
C PHE A 104 -15.44 10.45 6.09
N LYS A 105 -16.09 11.62 6.11
CA LYS A 105 -15.99 12.61 7.18
C LYS A 105 -17.40 12.98 7.63
N VAL A 106 -17.64 12.93 8.94
CA VAL A 106 -18.91 13.37 9.51
C VAL A 106 -18.93 14.90 9.47
N THR A 107 -19.87 15.45 8.70
CA THR A 107 -20.07 16.89 8.57
C THR A 107 -21.35 17.31 9.29
N HIS A 108 -21.40 18.55 9.77
CA HIS A 108 -22.60 19.09 10.43
C HIS A 108 -23.85 19.00 9.55
N ALA A 109 -23.71 19.21 8.23
CA ALA A 109 -24.80 19.08 7.27
C ALA A 109 -25.40 17.66 7.24
N MET A 110 -24.55 16.63 7.32
CA MET A 110 -24.99 15.23 7.37
C MET A 110 -25.83 14.94 8.61
N ILE A 111 -25.39 15.43 9.78
CA ILE A 111 -26.12 15.27 11.04
C ILE A 111 -27.48 15.98 10.94
N LEU A 112 -27.50 17.23 10.50
CA LEU A 112 -28.73 18.02 10.38
C LEU A 112 -29.73 17.39 9.39
N ASN A 113 -29.25 16.86 8.25
CA ASN A 113 -30.11 16.17 7.27
C ASN A 113 -30.66 14.84 7.82
N SER A 114 -29.91 14.18 8.72
CA SER A 114 -30.38 12.98 9.41
C SER A 114 -31.52 13.31 10.39
N TYR A 115 -31.42 14.43 11.11
CA TYR A 115 -32.49 14.88 12.02
C TYR A 115 -33.70 15.49 11.30
N ARG A 116 -33.52 16.06 10.10
CA ARG A 116 -34.64 16.55 9.27
C ARG A 116 -35.53 15.45 8.71
N GLY A 117 -35.06 14.19 8.72
CA GLY A 117 -35.81 13.03 8.19
C GLY A 117 -35.56 12.75 6.70
N ASP A 118 -34.71 13.54 6.04
CA ASP A 118 -34.31 13.30 4.64
C ASP A 118 -33.46 12.03 4.49
N LEU A 119 -32.67 11.72 5.53
CA LEU A 119 -31.99 10.45 5.68
C LEU A 119 -32.73 9.66 6.76
N GLN A 120 -33.43 8.58 6.38
CA GLN A 120 -34.16 7.69 7.30
C GLN A 120 -33.25 6.91 8.28
N THR A 121 -31.96 7.17 8.26
CA THR A 121 -30.93 6.47 9.02
C THR A 121 -30.35 7.38 10.09
N ARG A 122 -30.29 6.89 11.32
CA ARG A 122 -29.57 7.56 12.41
C ARG A 122 -28.08 7.73 12.05
N PRO A 123 -27.45 8.84 12.46
CA PRO A 123 -26.06 9.11 12.09
C PRO A 123 -25.09 8.02 12.60
N GLU A 124 -25.39 7.39 13.74
CA GLU A 124 -24.58 6.28 14.28
C GLU A 124 -24.61 5.07 13.34
N GLU A 125 -25.77 4.76 12.78
CA GLU A 125 -25.92 3.63 11.85
C GLU A 125 -25.18 3.88 10.53
N LEU A 126 -25.15 5.15 10.08
CA LEU A 126 -24.36 5.55 8.90
C LEU A 126 -22.87 5.37 9.13
N ILE A 127 -22.38 5.68 10.34
CA ILE A 127 -20.98 5.47 10.71
C ILE A 127 -20.66 3.98 10.75
N ASN A 128 -21.52 3.17 11.37
CA ASN A 128 -21.34 1.71 11.48
C ASN A 128 -21.30 1.01 10.11
N ARG A 129 -22.07 1.51 9.14
CA ARG A 129 -22.06 1.00 7.76
C ARG A 129 -21.01 1.64 6.87
N SER A 130 -20.27 2.64 7.36
CA SER A 130 -19.28 3.34 6.56
C SER A 130 -18.09 2.44 6.22
N TYR A 131 -17.49 2.67 5.04
CA TYR A 131 -16.28 1.95 4.62
C TYR A 131 -15.10 2.17 5.58
N LEU A 132 -15.08 3.31 6.30
CA LEU A 132 -14.07 3.59 7.32
C LEU A 132 -14.13 2.56 8.46
N PHE A 133 -15.34 2.32 8.98
CA PHE A 133 -15.56 1.37 10.08
C PHE A 133 -15.34 -0.07 9.61
N ALA A 134 -15.85 -0.43 8.42
CA ALA A 134 -15.68 -1.78 7.86
C ALA A 134 -14.20 -2.15 7.66
N CYS A 135 -13.38 -1.20 7.21
CA CYS A 135 -11.94 -1.42 7.07
C CYS A 135 -11.26 -1.61 8.44
N GLY A 136 -11.60 -0.79 9.43
CA GLY A 136 -11.07 -0.90 10.79
C GLY A 136 -11.38 -2.26 11.46
N ASP A 137 -12.62 -2.74 11.37
CA ASP A 137 -13.04 -4.01 11.98
C ASP A 137 -12.31 -5.22 11.36
N GLN A 138 -12.07 -5.20 10.03
CA GLN A 138 -11.27 -6.24 9.37
C GLN A 138 -9.84 -6.31 9.91
N PHE A 139 -9.18 -5.16 10.07
CA PHE A 139 -7.84 -5.11 10.65
C PHE A 139 -7.85 -5.67 12.07
N GLU A 140 -8.79 -5.26 12.92
CA GLU A 140 -8.85 -5.72 14.31
C GLU A 140 -9.03 -7.25 14.41
N ARG A 141 -9.83 -7.86 13.53
CA ARG A 141 -9.99 -9.33 13.44
C ARG A 141 -8.68 -10.02 13.06
N ILE A 142 -7.98 -9.52 12.04
CA ILE A 142 -6.70 -10.07 11.59
C ILE A 142 -5.65 -9.97 12.71
N TRP A 143 -5.60 -8.84 13.42
CA TRP A 143 -4.70 -8.63 14.55
C TRP A 143 -5.01 -9.57 15.72
N LYS A 144 -6.28 -9.76 16.09
CA LYS A 144 -6.69 -10.71 17.13
C LYS A 144 -6.29 -12.15 16.76
N GLN A 145 -6.53 -12.57 15.51
CA GLN A 145 -6.12 -13.90 15.03
C GLN A 145 -4.60 -14.08 15.04
N ARG A 146 -3.84 -13.06 14.62
CA ARG A 146 -2.37 -13.12 14.65
C ARG A 146 -1.83 -13.15 16.08
N ALA A 147 -2.42 -12.39 17.00
CA ALA A 147 -2.06 -12.42 18.41
C ALA A 147 -2.33 -13.80 19.03
N GLN A 148 -3.49 -14.39 18.75
CA GLN A 148 -3.82 -15.76 19.18
C GLN A 148 -2.83 -16.78 18.64
N ARG A 149 -2.54 -16.75 17.33
CA ARG A 149 -1.52 -17.64 16.74
C ARG A 149 -0.14 -17.44 17.35
N PHE A 150 0.26 -16.20 17.61
CA PHE A 150 1.53 -15.91 18.25
C PHE A 150 1.57 -16.48 19.68
N GLN A 151 0.47 -16.35 20.43
CA GLN A 151 0.32 -16.91 21.77
C GLN A 151 0.36 -18.44 21.75
N GLU A 152 -0.30 -19.09 20.79
CA GLU A 152 -0.22 -20.55 20.58
C GLU A 152 1.20 -21.01 20.25
N CYS A 153 1.90 -20.30 19.36
CA CYS A 153 3.30 -20.59 19.04
C CYS A 153 4.22 -20.41 20.26
N LEU A 154 3.99 -19.37 21.07
CA LEU A 154 4.75 -19.16 22.31
C LEU A 154 4.55 -20.34 23.26
N LEU A 155 3.31 -20.73 23.52
CA LEU A 155 2.97 -21.86 24.40
C LEU A 155 3.54 -23.19 23.89
N ALA A 156 3.51 -23.42 22.57
CA ALA A 156 4.10 -24.61 21.97
C ALA A 156 5.64 -24.64 22.02
N THR A 157 6.29 -23.47 22.12
CA THR A 157 7.74 -23.35 22.22
C THR A 157 8.21 -23.40 23.68
N THR A 158 7.40 -22.90 24.62
CA THR A 158 7.68 -22.97 26.05
C THR A 158 7.33 -24.34 26.60
N MET A 159 8.31 -25.25 26.53
CA MET A 159 8.29 -26.52 27.25
C MET A 159 8.52 -26.28 28.75
N PHE A 160 7.50 -25.84 29.47
CA PHE A 160 7.48 -25.91 30.93
C PHE A 160 6.13 -26.50 31.35
N GLU A 161 6.14 -27.79 31.66
CA GLU A 161 5.08 -28.40 32.46
C GLU A 161 5.28 -27.92 33.90
N ASP A 162 4.22 -27.35 34.49
CA ASP A 162 4.18 -26.94 35.89
C ASP A 162 4.14 -28.19 36.79
N ASP A 163 5.29 -28.82 36.99
CA ASP A 163 5.50 -29.68 38.15
C ASP A 163 5.90 -28.81 39.33
N GLY A 164 5.04 -28.79 40.35
CA GLY A 164 5.18 -27.94 41.53
C GLY A 164 6.57 -27.98 42.16
N VAL A 165 7.09 -26.77 42.43
CA VAL A 165 8.15 -26.44 43.39
C VAL A 165 9.30 -27.47 43.49
N ALA A 166 10.28 -27.35 42.60
CA ALA A 166 11.71 -27.44 42.96
C ALA A 166 12.56 -26.93 41.80
N ALA A 167 13.52 -26.06 42.10
CA ALA A 167 14.51 -25.58 41.15
C ALA A 167 15.29 -26.77 40.54
N ALA A 168 14.94 -27.17 39.32
CA ALA A 168 15.65 -28.17 38.56
C ALA A 168 16.30 -27.53 37.33
N THR A 169 17.64 -27.59 37.28
CA THR A 169 18.39 -27.24 36.07
C THR A 169 18.27 -28.41 35.09
N VAL A 170 17.40 -28.28 34.09
CA VAL A 170 17.29 -29.25 32.99
C VAL A 170 18.13 -28.75 31.82
N SER A 171 19.20 -29.49 31.48
CA SER A 171 20.05 -29.18 30.33
C SER A 171 19.56 -29.91 29.08
N SER A 172 19.27 -29.17 28.00
CA SER A 172 19.13 -29.73 26.65
C SER A 172 20.34 -29.31 25.77
N PRO A 173 20.78 -30.11 24.80
CA PRO A 173 22.06 -29.90 24.09
C PRO A 173 22.04 -28.80 23.01
N LYS A 174 20.95 -28.03 22.85
CA LYS A 174 20.85 -27.01 21.78
C LYS A 174 20.57 -25.58 22.22
N TRP A 175 20.22 -25.34 23.47
CA TRP A 175 20.18 -23.98 24.03
C TRP A 175 20.22 -24.05 25.55
N LYS A 176 20.97 -23.12 26.15
CA LYS A 176 21.11 -23.00 27.60
C LYS A 176 20.51 -21.66 28.01
N VAL A 177 19.38 -21.70 28.70
CA VAL A 177 18.78 -20.53 29.36
C VAL A 177 18.98 -20.70 30.85
N SER A 178 19.68 -19.76 31.47
CA SER A 178 19.84 -19.67 32.92
C SER A 178 19.00 -18.52 33.43
N LEU A 179 18.01 -18.83 34.26
CA LEU A 179 17.17 -17.86 34.96
C LEU A 179 17.71 -17.72 36.38
N SER A 180 18.22 -16.53 36.73
CA SER A 180 18.55 -16.18 38.11
C SER A 180 17.69 -14.98 38.51
N VAL A 181 16.71 -15.23 39.37
CA VAL A 181 15.90 -14.18 40.00
C VAL A 181 16.72 -13.63 41.17
N ALA A 182 17.15 -12.38 41.06
CA ALA A 182 17.84 -11.67 42.14
C ALA A 182 16.94 -10.54 42.66
N SER A 183 16.20 -10.85 43.74
CA SER A 183 15.48 -9.91 44.63
C SER A 183 14.35 -9.03 44.05
N GLU A 184 13.43 -8.66 44.93
CA GLU A 184 12.04 -8.28 44.69
C GLU A 184 11.80 -6.83 44.20
N THR A 185 12.81 -6.14 43.69
CA THR A 185 12.68 -4.74 43.25
C THR A 185 13.50 -4.47 42.00
N ASP A 186 12.99 -4.93 40.85
CA ASP A 186 13.12 -4.29 39.53
C ASP A 186 12.51 -5.23 38.48
N LEU A 187 11.24 -5.01 38.18
CA LEU A 187 10.48 -5.80 37.21
C LEU A 187 10.84 -5.33 35.78
N TYR A 188 11.99 -5.77 35.29
CA TYR A 188 12.23 -5.83 33.85
C TYR A 188 12.80 -7.20 33.46
N THR A 189 12.00 -7.97 32.75
CA THR A 189 12.42 -9.25 32.17
C THR A 189 13.25 -8.95 30.93
N LEU A 190 14.58 -8.91 31.05
CA LEU A 190 15.47 -8.88 29.89
C LEU A 190 15.48 -10.24 29.20
N VAL A 191 14.53 -10.46 28.30
CA VAL A 191 14.54 -11.59 27.38
C VAL A 191 15.46 -11.26 26.22
N ARG A 192 16.73 -11.69 26.30
CA ARG A 192 17.61 -11.73 25.13
C ARG A 192 17.24 -12.95 24.29
N CYS A 193 16.38 -12.74 23.30
CA CYS A 193 16.17 -13.71 22.24
C CYS A 193 17.31 -13.56 21.22
N GLN A 194 18.09 -14.61 20.97
CA GLN A 194 18.98 -14.60 19.81
C GLN A 194 18.12 -14.59 18.55
N VAL A 195 18.29 -13.54 17.76
CA VAL A 195 17.74 -13.40 16.42
C VAL A 195 18.19 -14.62 15.61
N TYR A 196 17.23 -15.39 15.13
CA TYR A 196 17.48 -16.42 14.13
C TYR A 196 17.89 -15.72 12.84
N LEU A 197 19.19 -15.66 12.59
CA LEU A 197 19.69 -15.53 11.22
C LEU A 197 19.81 -16.96 10.67
N PRO A 198 19.24 -17.22 9.49
CA PRO A 198 19.20 -18.56 8.94
C PRO A 198 20.58 -18.88 8.39
N ASP A 199 21.11 -20.06 8.68
CA ASP A 199 22.15 -20.63 7.82
C ASP A 199 21.95 -22.14 7.70
N SER A 200 21.43 -22.52 6.55
CA SER A 200 21.43 -23.88 6.05
C SER A 200 22.76 -24.15 5.35
N ALA A 201 23.52 -25.12 5.85
CA ALA A 201 24.63 -25.73 5.11
C ALA A 201 24.24 -27.09 4.49
N ALA A 202 22.94 -27.22 4.15
CA ALA A 202 22.47 -27.79 2.90
C ALA A 202 21.50 -26.72 2.37
N VAL A 203 21.97 -25.69 1.68
CA VAL A 203 22.25 -25.73 0.24
C VAL A 203 23.41 -24.77 -0.08
N ALA A 204 24.59 -25.35 -0.28
CA ALA A 204 25.56 -24.79 -1.19
C ALA A 204 25.09 -25.06 -2.63
N THR A 205 24.45 -24.08 -3.24
CA THR A 205 24.73 -23.73 -4.65
C THR A 205 24.59 -22.23 -4.79
N ALA A 206 25.76 -21.59 -4.89
CA ALA A 206 26.02 -20.27 -5.43
C ALA A 206 25.61 -19.05 -4.57
N ALA A 207 26.45 -18.75 -3.58
CA ALA A 207 26.87 -17.38 -3.35
C ALA A 207 27.97 -17.04 -4.36
N ALA A 208 27.76 -16.00 -5.19
CA ALA A 208 28.80 -15.09 -5.67
C ALA A 208 28.19 -14.10 -6.66
N SER A 209 27.82 -12.92 -6.17
CA SER A 209 28.44 -11.67 -6.61
C SER A 209 27.59 -10.47 -6.18
N SER A 210 28.15 -9.72 -5.23
CA SER A 210 28.15 -8.24 -5.18
C SER A 210 26.82 -7.48 -5.23
N CYS A 211 26.44 -6.89 -4.09
CA CYS A 211 26.32 -5.43 -3.87
C CYS A 211 25.38 -5.20 -2.68
N CYS A 212 25.88 -4.77 -1.52
CA CYS A 212 26.02 -3.35 -1.15
C CYS A 212 24.73 -2.56 -1.33
N PHE A 213 24.04 -2.24 -0.22
CA PHE A 213 23.68 -0.84 0.06
C PHE A 213 23.44 -0.61 1.56
N THR A 214 24.35 0.18 2.12
CA THR A 214 24.19 1.08 3.26
C THR A 214 22.99 2.02 3.05
N LEU A 215 22.12 2.15 4.04
CA LEU A 215 21.27 3.33 4.22
C LEU A 215 21.80 4.08 5.45
N HIS A 216 22.57 5.12 5.14
CA HIS A 216 22.80 6.26 6.01
C HIS A 216 21.46 6.99 6.23
N LEU A 217 21.34 7.59 7.43
CA LEU A 217 20.46 8.72 7.72
C LEU A 217 20.46 9.76 6.60
#